data_AF-A0A7W0SAN1-F1
#
_entry.id   AF-A0A7W0SAN1-F1
#
_cell.length_a   1.000
_cell.length_b   1.000
_cell.length_c   1.000
_cell.angle_alpha   90.00
_cell.angle_beta   90.00
_cell.angle_gamma   90.00
#
_symmetry.space_group_name_H-M   'P 1'
#
loop_
_entity.id
_entity.type
_entity.pdbx_description
1 polymer ?
#
loop_
_entity_poly.entity_id
_entity_poly.type
_entity_poly.pdbx_seq_one_letter_code
_entity_poly.pdbx_strand_id
1 'polypeptide(L)'
;MRKALLVSAACWALLAMAPGSAMASGPEDTANDIAGKVTSPFCPGVTLHDCPSQAAADLRHRISAWAEAGWSRGRIMARLVSEYGPEIRAVPPASGTGLVAWVLPLAALAIGAGIAFASLRSWTADAHRAEAGRRAGPDSLSLSVAERRRLDDELAAFKGR
;
A
#
# COMPACT_ATOMS: atom_id res chain seq x y z
N MET A 1 9.97 -16.83 15.67
CA MET A 1 10.65 -16.83 14.35
C MET A 1 9.82 -17.53 13.26
N ARG A 2 9.19 -18.69 13.51
CA ARG A 2 8.32 -19.40 12.53
C ARG A 2 7.05 -18.65 12.09
N LYS A 3 6.48 -17.80 12.97
CA LYS A 3 5.27 -17.00 12.66
C LYS A 3 5.51 -15.81 11.73
N ALA A 4 6.75 -15.31 11.66
CA ALA A 4 7.10 -14.17 10.79
C ALA A 4 7.27 -14.58 9.32
N LEU A 5 7.66 -15.84 9.07
CA LEU A 5 7.83 -16.40 7.73
C LEU A 5 6.48 -16.66 7.03
N LEU A 6 5.45 -17.01 7.79
CA LEU A 6 4.12 -17.31 7.23
C LEU A 6 3.35 -16.05 6.80
N VAL A 7 3.57 -14.92 7.48
CA VAL A 7 2.93 -13.64 7.12
C VAL A 7 3.56 -13.04 5.86
N SER A 8 4.86 -13.26 5.64
CA SER A 8 5.58 -12.77 4.45
C SER A 8 5.19 -13.54 3.18
N ALA A 9 4.98 -14.86 3.25
CA ALA A 9 4.57 -15.67 2.11
C ALA A 9 3.13 -15.39 1.64
N ALA A 10 2.22 -15.13 2.58
CA ALA A 10 0.83 -14.78 2.25
C ALA A 10 0.74 -13.42 1.51
N CYS A 11 1.63 -12.48 1.83
CA CYS A 11 1.65 -11.16 1.19
C CYS A 11 2.20 -11.21 -0.25
N TRP A 12 3.11 -12.14 -0.56
CA TRP A 12 3.61 -12.37 -1.93
C TRP A 12 2.62 -13.15 -2.81
N ALA A 13 1.81 -14.05 -2.23
CA ALA A 13 0.80 -14.79 -2.98
C ALA A 13 -0.36 -13.91 -3.47
N LEU A 14 -0.70 -12.85 -2.73
CA LEU A 14 -1.74 -11.89 -3.14
C LEU A 14 -1.29 -10.92 -4.25
N LEU A 15 0.01 -10.78 -4.51
CA LEU A 15 0.53 -9.91 -5.58
C LEU A 15 0.59 -10.60 -6.96
N ALA A 16 0.42 -11.93 -7.00
CA ALA A 16 0.51 -12.71 -8.24
C ALA A 16 -0.82 -12.83 -9.01
N MET A 17 -1.94 -12.38 -8.43
CA MET A 17 -3.24 -12.42 -9.09
C MET A 17 -3.56 -11.08 -9.76
N ALA A 18 -2.89 -10.80 -10.89
CA ALA A 18 -3.29 -9.74 -11.80
C ALA A 18 -3.85 -10.35 -13.11
N PRO A 19 -5.15 -10.69 -13.18
CA PRO A 19 -5.80 -10.91 -14.45
C PRO A 19 -6.35 -9.55 -14.91
N GLY A 20 -5.75 -9.01 -15.96
CA GLY A 20 -6.20 -7.79 -16.61
C GLY A 20 -5.86 -7.80 -18.08
N SER A 21 -6.18 -8.91 -18.75
CA SER A 21 -6.12 -9.03 -20.20
C SER A 21 -6.86 -7.85 -20.82
N ALA A 22 -6.10 -6.96 -21.46
CA ALA A 22 -6.68 -5.92 -22.30
C ALA A 22 -7.44 -6.62 -23.43
N MET A 23 -8.77 -6.65 -23.34
CA MET A 23 -9.59 -6.99 -24.49
C MET A 23 -9.21 -6.02 -25.60
N ALA A 24 -8.78 -6.56 -26.74
CA ALA A 24 -8.47 -5.77 -27.92
C ALA A 24 -9.79 -5.19 -28.46
N SER A 25 -10.16 -4.03 -27.92
CA SER A 25 -11.19 -3.17 -28.47
C SER A 25 -10.77 -2.72 -29.87
N GLY A 26 -11.74 -2.56 -30.78
CA GLY A 26 -11.45 -2.16 -32.15
C GLY A 26 -10.73 -0.79 -32.22
N PRO A 27 -10.17 -0.41 -33.38
CA PRO A 27 -9.56 0.90 -33.58
C PRO A 27 -10.51 2.06 -33.23
N GLU A 28 -11.78 1.93 -33.62
CA GLU A 28 -12.83 2.92 -33.33
C GLU A 28 -13.15 3.01 -31.83
N ASP A 29 -13.27 1.86 -31.14
CA ASP A 29 -13.47 1.82 -29.69
C ASP A 29 -12.30 2.46 -28.94
N THR A 30 -11.07 2.25 -29.44
CA THR A 30 -9.86 2.85 -28.88
C THR A 30 -9.88 4.37 -29.05
N ALA A 31 -10.30 4.87 -30.21
CA ALA A 31 -10.41 6.29 -30.48
C ALA A 31 -11.49 6.96 -29.61
N ASN A 32 -12.66 6.34 -29.48
CA ASN A 32 -13.74 6.82 -28.63
C ASN A 32 -13.36 6.83 -27.14
N ASP A 33 -12.70 5.78 -26.65
CA ASP A 33 -12.25 5.73 -25.26
C ASP A 33 -11.18 6.79 -24.96
N ILE A 34 -10.31 7.11 -25.93
CA ILE A 34 -9.37 8.23 -25.79
C ILE A 34 -10.11 9.56 -25.77
N ALA A 35 -11.07 9.78 -26.68
CA ALA A 35 -11.83 11.03 -26.75
C ALA A 35 -12.64 11.32 -25.47
N GLY A 36 -13.11 10.29 -24.77
CA GLY A 36 -13.82 10.43 -23.48
C GLY A 36 -12.90 10.71 -22.28
N LYS A 37 -11.60 10.43 -22.39
CA LYS A 37 -10.60 10.58 -21.29
C LYS A 37 -9.72 11.83 -21.43
N VAL A 38 -9.93 12.59 -22.49
CA VAL A 38 -9.14 13.77 -22.87
C VAL A 38 -10.05 14.99 -22.82
N THR A 39 -9.61 16.06 -22.15
CA THR A 39 -10.32 17.33 -22.12
C THR A 39 -10.14 18.05 -23.45
N SER A 40 -11.19 18.67 -23.98
CA SER A 40 -11.08 19.41 -25.23
C SER A 40 -10.21 20.67 -25.05
N PRO A 41 -9.17 20.91 -25.87
CA PRO A 41 -8.40 22.15 -25.82
C PRO A 41 -9.20 23.35 -26.36
N PHE A 42 -10.31 23.10 -27.04
CA PHE A 42 -11.15 24.11 -27.70
C PHE A 42 -12.36 24.53 -26.86
N CYS A 43 -12.78 23.68 -25.92
CA CYS A 43 -13.96 23.89 -25.09
C CYS A 43 -13.57 23.65 -23.62
N PRO A 44 -13.53 24.69 -22.76
CA PRO A 44 -13.20 24.50 -21.35
C PRO A 44 -14.30 23.71 -20.62
N GLY A 45 -13.90 22.74 -19.80
CA GLY A 45 -14.81 21.99 -18.92
C GLY A 45 -15.59 20.84 -19.58
N VAL A 46 -15.29 20.49 -20.83
CA VAL A 46 -15.91 19.33 -21.51
C VAL A 46 -14.85 18.40 -22.10
N THR A 47 -15.24 17.13 -22.30
CA THR A 47 -14.36 16.14 -22.95
C THR A 47 -14.22 16.44 -24.44
N LEU A 48 -13.19 15.88 -25.06
CA LEU A 48 -13.01 15.94 -26.50
C LEU A 48 -14.19 15.28 -27.20
N HIS A 49 -14.78 14.22 -26.65
CA HIS A 49 -15.98 13.57 -27.20
C HIS A 49 -17.19 14.53 -27.26
N ASP A 50 -17.43 15.33 -26.21
CA ASP A 50 -18.66 16.11 -26.07
C ASP A 50 -18.59 17.54 -26.63
N CYS A 51 -17.41 18.03 -27.02
CA CYS A 51 -17.23 19.38 -27.57
C CYS A 51 -17.86 19.51 -28.98
N PRO A 52 -18.80 20.43 -29.23
CA PRO A 52 -19.48 20.55 -30.54
C PRO A 52 -18.64 21.27 -31.62
N SER A 53 -17.40 21.66 -31.34
CA SER A 53 -16.58 22.44 -32.28
C SER A 53 -16.07 21.59 -33.44
N GLN A 54 -15.97 22.21 -34.64
CA GLN A 54 -15.40 21.56 -35.82
C GLN A 54 -13.95 21.11 -35.59
N ALA A 55 -13.15 21.94 -34.90
CA ALA A 55 -11.77 21.62 -34.56
C ALA A 55 -11.66 20.37 -33.65
N ALA A 56 -12.63 20.15 -32.75
CA ALA A 56 -12.68 18.93 -31.96
C ALA A 56 -13.06 17.71 -32.80
N ALA A 57 -13.97 17.85 -33.77
CA ALA A 57 -14.33 16.79 -34.71
C ALA A 57 -13.12 16.37 -35.57
N ASP A 58 -12.38 17.34 -36.11
CA ASP A 58 -11.16 17.07 -36.90
C ASP A 58 -10.10 16.35 -36.05
N LEU A 59 -9.96 16.71 -34.77
CA LEU A 59 -9.05 16.02 -33.85
C LEU A 59 -9.49 14.58 -33.57
N ARG A 60 -10.80 14.29 -33.42
CA ARG A 60 -11.30 12.92 -33.28
C ARG A 60 -11.00 12.07 -34.51
N HIS A 61 -11.19 12.62 -35.71
CA HIS A 61 -10.83 11.95 -36.96
C HIS A 61 -9.32 11.66 -37.06
N ARG A 62 -8.47 12.57 -36.58
CA ARG A 62 -7.02 12.29 -36.50
C ARG A 62 -6.72 11.15 -35.52
N ILE A 63 -7.39 11.12 -34.38
CA ILE A 63 -7.22 10.05 -33.38
C ILE A 63 -7.69 8.70 -33.93
N SER A 64 -8.81 8.64 -34.65
CA SER A 64 -9.27 7.41 -35.29
C SER A 64 -8.29 6.93 -36.36
N ALA A 65 -7.77 7.83 -37.19
CA ALA A 65 -6.75 7.50 -38.17
C ALA A 65 -5.46 6.94 -37.54
N TRP A 66 -5.04 7.47 -36.38
CA TRP A 66 -3.90 6.90 -35.65
C TRP A 66 -4.20 5.53 -35.06
N ALA A 67 -5.41 5.31 -34.56
CA ALA A 67 -5.84 4.01 -34.06
C ALA A 67 -5.89 2.96 -35.18
N GLU A 68 -6.42 3.33 -36.36
CA GLU A 68 -6.43 2.49 -37.57
C GLU A 68 -5.01 2.18 -38.06
N ALA A 69 -4.09 3.14 -37.93
CA ALA A 69 -2.67 2.95 -38.22
C ALA A 69 -1.94 2.06 -37.18
N GLY A 70 -2.66 1.46 -36.23
CA GLY A 70 -2.11 0.55 -35.22
C GLY A 70 -1.36 1.24 -34.08
N TRP A 71 -1.58 2.53 -33.86
CA TRP A 71 -0.93 3.22 -32.73
C TRP A 71 -1.53 2.74 -31.41
N SER A 72 -0.66 2.47 -30.44
CA SER A 72 -1.11 2.14 -29.09
C SER A 72 -1.72 3.36 -28.40
N ARG A 73 -2.67 3.13 -27.49
CA ARG A 73 -3.31 4.18 -26.67
C ARG A 73 -2.30 5.12 -26.01
N GLY A 74 -1.22 4.57 -25.46
CA GLY A 74 -0.16 5.35 -24.83
C GLY A 74 0.57 6.26 -25.80
N ARG A 75 0.80 5.79 -27.04
CA ARG A 75 1.45 6.59 -28.10
C ARG A 75 0.58 7.75 -28.56
N ILE A 76 -0.72 7.51 -28.76
CA ILE A 76 -1.69 8.56 -29.13
C ILE A 76 -1.76 9.62 -28.02
N MET A 77 -1.89 9.19 -26.76
CA MET A 77 -1.94 10.12 -25.63
C MET A 77 -0.64 10.93 -25.48
N ALA A 78 0.53 10.30 -25.65
CA ALA A 78 1.80 11.00 -25.62
C ALA A 78 1.91 12.06 -26.74
N ARG A 79 1.38 11.75 -27.93
CA ARG A 79 1.33 12.69 -29.05
C ARG A 79 0.42 13.88 -28.75
N LEU A 80 -0.76 13.64 -28.19
CA LEU A 80 -1.70 14.69 -27.80
C LEU A 80 -1.09 15.61 -26.73
N VAL A 81 -0.42 15.05 -25.72
CA VAL A 81 0.26 15.83 -24.68
C VAL A 81 1.43 16.64 -25.24
N SER A 82 2.14 16.11 -26.25
CA SER A 82 3.21 16.84 -26.92
C SER A 82 2.70 18.02 -27.76
N GLU A 83 1.50 17.93 -28.33
CA GLU A 83 0.92 18.99 -29.17
C GLU A 83 0.15 20.04 -28.35
N TYR A 84 -0.58 19.62 -27.31
CA TYR A 84 -1.53 20.47 -26.57
C TYR A 84 -1.17 20.67 -25.09
N GLY A 85 -0.12 20.03 -24.59
CA GLY A 85 0.34 20.15 -23.21
C GLY A 85 -0.28 19.12 -22.24
N PRO A 86 0.17 19.13 -20.97
CA PRO A 86 -0.24 18.14 -19.97
C PRO A 86 -1.70 18.30 -19.50
N GLU A 87 -2.29 19.49 -19.63
CA GLU A 87 -3.68 19.78 -19.22
C GLU A 87 -4.73 19.08 -20.07
N ILE A 88 -4.34 18.54 -21.23
CA ILE A 88 -5.27 17.80 -22.08
C ILE A 88 -5.71 16.47 -21.44
N ARG A 89 -4.96 15.97 -20.45
CA ARG A 89 -5.34 14.77 -19.68
C ARG A 89 -6.34 15.13 -18.60
N ALA A 90 -7.52 14.51 -18.63
CA ALA A 90 -8.51 14.61 -17.55
C ALA A 90 -8.04 13.93 -16.25
N VAL A 91 -7.03 13.04 -16.32
CA VAL A 91 -6.47 12.32 -15.18
C VAL A 91 -4.95 12.52 -15.15
N PRO A 92 -4.37 13.03 -14.05
CA PRO A 92 -2.92 13.16 -13.94
C PRO A 92 -2.26 11.79 -14.16
N PRO A 93 -1.17 11.70 -14.94
CA PRO A 93 -0.55 10.43 -15.27
C PRO A 93 -0.14 9.67 -14.02
N ALA A 94 -0.55 8.41 -13.92
CA ALA A 94 -0.06 7.45 -12.92
C ALA A 94 1.39 7.00 -13.20
N SER A 95 2.22 7.86 -13.79
CA SER A 95 3.63 7.61 -14.08
C SER A 95 4.45 8.87 -13.80
N GLY A 96 5.59 8.70 -13.11
CA GLY A 96 6.45 9.78 -12.64
C GLY A 96 6.05 10.29 -11.24
N THR A 97 5.77 11.59 -11.13
CA THR A 97 5.49 12.29 -9.86
C THR A 97 4.18 11.84 -9.19
N GLY A 98 3.19 11.39 -9.97
CA GLY A 98 1.95 10.78 -9.43
C GLY A 98 2.23 9.50 -8.62
N LEU A 99 3.32 8.80 -8.93
CA LEU A 99 3.73 7.58 -8.21
C LEU A 99 4.42 7.93 -6.88
N VAL A 100 5.19 9.02 -6.84
CA VAL A 100 5.79 9.54 -5.59
C VAL A 100 4.70 9.97 -4.60
N ALA A 101 3.63 10.59 -5.09
CA ALA A 101 2.48 10.96 -4.26
C ALA A 101 1.79 9.75 -3.60
N TRP A 102 1.91 8.55 -4.20
CA TRP A 102 1.39 7.29 -3.64
C TRP A 102 2.42 6.49 -2.84
N VAL A 103 3.70 6.54 -3.21
CA VAL A 103 4.79 5.86 -2.49
C VAL A 103 5.07 6.55 -1.15
N LEU A 104 4.98 7.88 -1.09
CA LEU A 104 5.22 8.65 0.11
C LEU A 104 4.28 8.26 1.28
N PRO A 105 2.94 8.18 1.13
CA PRO A 105 2.05 7.77 2.21
C PRO A 105 2.27 6.31 2.63
N LEU A 106 2.52 5.39 1.68
CA LEU A 106 2.83 3.98 2.00
C LEU A 106 4.14 3.84 2.78
N ALA A 107 5.19 4.58 2.37
CA ALA A 107 6.47 4.59 3.05
C ALA A 107 6.36 5.19 4.46
N ALA A 108 5.65 6.30 4.62
CA ALA A 108 5.41 6.92 5.93
C ALA A 108 4.68 5.95 6.88
N LEU A 109 3.69 5.22 6.37
CA LEU A 109 2.93 4.25 7.15
C LEU A 109 3.78 3.04 7.55
N ALA A 110 4.62 2.53 6.65
CA ALA A 110 5.56 1.45 6.94
C ALA A 110 6.61 1.84 7.99
N ILE A 111 7.18 3.05 7.88
CA ILE A 111 8.15 3.58 8.84
C ILE A 111 7.49 3.76 10.21
N GLY A 112 6.30 4.37 10.26
CA GLY A 112 5.55 4.57 11.50
C GLY A 112 5.21 3.25 12.19
N ALA A 113 4.75 2.24 11.43
CA ALA A 113 4.47 0.91 11.96
C ALA A 113 5.74 0.21 12.48
N GLY A 114 6.87 0.35 11.78
CA GLY A 114 8.16 -0.19 12.21
C GLY A 114 8.64 0.40 13.54
N ILE A 115 8.55 1.73 13.69
CA ILE A 115 8.91 2.42 14.94
C ILE A 115 7.98 2.00 16.08
N ALA A 116 6.66 2.00 15.86
CA ALA A 116 5.70 1.59 16.87
C ALA A 116 5.94 0.14 17.32
N PHE A 117 6.17 -0.77 16.38
CA PHE A 117 6.47 -2.18 16.70
C PHE A 117 7.79 -2.33 17.48
N ALA A 118 8.83 -1.60 17.10
CA ALA A 118 10.12 -1.62 17.80
C ALA A 118 9.98 -1.11 19.25
N SER A 119 9.25 -0.01 19.46
CA SER A 119 8.99 0.57 20.78
C SER A 119 8.14 -0.34 21.66
N LEU A 120 7.08 -0.96 21.13
CA LEU A 120 6.29 -1.95 21.88
C LEU A 120 7.13 -3.18 22.26
N ARG A 121 8.04 -3.59 21.37
CA ARG A 121 8.93 -4.73 21.62
C ARG A 121 10.00 -4.41 22.68
N SER A 122 10.53 -3.19 22.73
CA SER A 122 11.46 -2.80 23.79
C SER A 122 10.76 -2.73 25.15
N TRP A 123 9.56 -2.15 25.21
CA TRP A 123 8.79 -2.06 26.47
C TRP A 123 8.42 -3.43 27.04
N THR A 124 8.06 -4.38 26.18
CA THR A 124 7.78 -5.76 26.64
C THR A 124 9.06 -6.49 27.07
N ALA A 125 10.18 -6.30 26.37
CA ALA A 125 11.46 -6.90 26.76
C ALA A 125 11.97 -6.34 28.09
N ASP A 126 11.84 -5.03 28.30
CA ASP A 126 12.27 -4.37 29.53
C ASP A 126 11.34 -4.69 30.70
N ALA A 127 10.03 -4.83 30.47
CA ALA A 127 9.09 -5.33 31.47
C ALA A 127 9.44 -6.77 31.91
N HIS A 128 9.79 -7.65 30.98
CA HIS A 128 10.22 -9.02 31.31
C HIS A 128 11.56 -9.08 32.04
N ARG A 129 12.51 -8.21 31.69
CA ARG A 129 13.80 -8.11 32.41
C ARG A 129 13.64 -7.51 33.80
N ALA A 130 12.81 -6.48 33.95
CA ALA A 130 12.50 -5.88 35.24
C ALA A 130 11.81 -6.89 36.16
N GLU A 131 10.88 -7.68 35.63
CA GLU A 131 10.21 -8.73 36.38
C GLU A 131 11.14 -9.91 36.72
N ALA A 132 12.04 -10.31 35.80
CA ALA A 132 13.06 -11.32 36.08
C ALA A 132 14.07 -10.85 37.15
N GLY A 133 14.49 -9.58 37.10
CA GLY A 133 15.34 -8.96 38.11
C GLY A 133 14.67 -8.87 39.48
N ARG A 134 13.36 -8.58 39.52
CA ARG A 134 12.56 -8.55 40.75
C ARG A 134 12.46 -9.94 41.40
N ARG A 135 12.32 -11.00 40.60
CA ARG A 135 12.28 -12.40 41.08
C ARG A 135 13.63 -12.97 41.47
N ALA A 136 14.73 -12.40 40.97
CA ALA A 136 16.09 -12.83 41.29
C ALA A 136 16.75 -12.02 42.42
N GLY A 137 16.03 -11.03 42.98
CA GLY A 137 16.54 -10.17 44.06
C GLY A 137 16.85 -10.96 45.35
N PRO A 138 17.80 -10.48 46.18
CA PRO A 138 18.27 -11.18 47.39
C PRO A 138 17.15 -11.51 48.38
N ASP A 139 16.08 -10.71 48.40
CA ASP A 139 14.92 -10.91 49.28
C ASP A 139 14.02 -12.09 48.85
N SER A 140 14.06 -12.50 47.58
CA SER A 140 13.27 -13.65 47.10
C SER A 140 13.81 -14.98 47.63
N LEU A 141 15.14 -15.13 47.68
CA LEU A 141 15.78 -16.29 48.28
C LEU A 141 15.61 -16.29 49.81
N SER A 142 15.75 -15.13 50.46
CA SER A 142 15.62 -15.03 51.92
C SER A 142 14.20 -15.32 52.41
N LEU A 143 13.17 -14.79 51.73
CA LEU A 143 11.77 -15.14 52.00
C LEU A 143 11.54 -16.64 51.77
N SER A 144 12.01 -17.21 50.65
CA SER A 144 11.75 -18.62 50.33
C SER A 144 12.36 -19.64 51.31
N VAL A 145 13.51 -19.36 51.91
CA VAL A 145 14.15 -20.27 52.89
C VAL A 145 13.45 -20.18 54.25
N ALA A 146 13.08 -18.98 54.68
CA ALA A 146 12.35 -18.76 55.92
C ALA A 146 10.92 -19.33 55.84
N GLU A 147 10.22 -19.13 54.72
CA GLU A 147 8.88 -19.65 54.47
C GLU A 147 8.87 -21.19 54.44
N ARG A 148 9.88 -21.82 53.80
CA ARG A 148 10.01 -23.29 53.77
C ARG A 148 10.16 -23.89 55.15
N ARG A 149 10.98 -23.29 56.03
CA ARG A 149 11.12 -23.75 57.42
C ARG A 149 9.81 -23.67 58.19
N ARG A 150 9.10 -22.55 58.05
CA ARG A 150 7.80 -22.37 58.70
C ARG A 150 6.78 -23.40 58.20
N LEU A 151 6.74 -23.67 56.89
CA LEU A 151 5.87 -24.69 56.31
C LEU A 151 6.21 -26.09 56.81
N ASP A 152 7.51 -26.43 56.94
CA ASP A 152 7.95 -27.72 57.48
C ASP A 152 7.55 -27.87 58.95
N ASP A 153 7.65 -26.82 59.75
CA ASP A 153 7.21 -26.79 61.15
C ASP A 153 5.68 -26.97 61.26
N GLU A 154 4.90 -26.29 60.42
CA GLU A 154 3.44 -26.46 60.36
C GLU A 154 3.06 -27.88 59.87
N LEU A 155 3.78 -28.45 58.91
CA LEU A 155 3.57 -29.82 58.44
C LEU A 155 3.88 -30.87 59.51
N ALA A 156 4.95 -30.65 60.29
CA ALA A 156 5.32 -31.52 61.40
C ALA A 156 4.26 -31.48 62.51
N ALA A 157 3.74 -30.29 62.82
CA ALA A 157 2.64 -30.11 63.78
C ALA A 157 1.34 -30.75 63.31
N PHE A 158 1.06 -30.79 62.00
CA PHE A 158 -0.10 -31.49 61.45
C PHE A 158 0.05 -33.01 61.41
N LYS A 159 1.25 -33.54 61.13
CA LYS A 159 1.51 -34.99 61.10
C LYS A 159 1.61 -35.63 62.49
N GLY A 160 1.83 -34.83 63.53
CA GLY A 160 1.85 -35.28 64.93
C GLY A 160 0.48 -35.34 65.61
N ARG A 161 -0.60 -35.02 64.90
CA ARG A 161 -2.00 -35.12 65.36
C ARG A 161 -2.73 -36.32 64.76
#